data_AF-A0A2H3E8X3-F1
#
_entry.id   AF-A0A2H3E8X3-F1
#
_cell.length_a   1.000
_cell.length_b   1.000
_cell.length_c   1.000
_cell.angle_alpha   90.00
_cell.angle_beta   90.00
_cell.angle_gamma   90.00
#
_symmetry.space_group_name_H-M   'P 1'
#
loop_
_entity.id
_entity.type
_entity.pdbx_description
1 polymer ?
#
loop_
_entity_poly.entity_id
_entity_poly.type
_entity_poly.pdbx_seq_one_letter_code
_entity_poly.pdbx_strand_id
1 'polypeptide(L)'
;MEGKLAVIASLGQKDKAPALSSLLQETISTQNQPSFTTDLHTIVESVVNQDNLLIGRQILTDVVKALTHASIGNHDIRKNAVEDTLAVVLPKIVSYEEQVIALRFQLADLLEEEEEWSSAARVLMSVYNESGQRSFTDSDRLSGYVRIVRLLLEEEDSVQAETYFNRAQLVVHSTNDKETLLQFKLCQARISDYGRKFLEAASRYHELSYVGEIDEDERRQMLVAAVTCAVLAPAGPNRSRVLASLYRDERTSELPTYNILSKMFLDHILRPTEVKEFEGTLKPHQLAKIAISSNDRLASSSHDDAGDTTTSSRTGPSTVLDRAVMEHNVLASSKIYNNITFRGLGALLDLTPGAAENMARKMIEQGRLRGSIDQVDKLIWFEGNREEDDAQGKAGGLGDVEEAEDTGAPFTKRWDTQIRLTAANVESIVQHLTDKGLIKIQVA
;
A
#
# COMPACT_ATOMS: atom_id res chain seq x y z
N MET A 1 -18.15 3.96 49.84
CA MET A 1 -17.08 2.95 49.72
C MET A 1 -16.02 3.01 50.82
N GLU A 2 -15.53 4.19 51.21
CA GLU A 2 -14.47 4.36 52.22
C GLU A 2 -14.70 3.62 53.55
N GLY A 3 -15.93 3.63 54.08
CA GLY A 3 -16.26 2.91 55.32
C GLY A 3 -16.10 1.38 55.21
N LYS A 4 -16.43 0.78 54.06
CA LYS A 4 -16.22 -0.66 53.80
C LYS A 4 -14.73 -0.97 53.67
N LEU A 5 -13.97 -0.10 53.01
CA LEU A 5 -12.52 -0.23 52.85
C LEU A 5 -11.77 -0.09 54.19
N ALA A 6 -12.21 0.81 55.09
CA ALA A 6 -11.65 0.94 56.43
C ALA A 6 -11.84 -0.31 57.29
N VAL A 7 -13.01 -0.97 57.19
CA VAL A 7 -13.26 -2.26 57.86
C VAL A 7 -12.31 -3.33 57.31
N ILE A 8 -12.15 -3.41 55.99
CA ILE A 8 -11.26 -4.39 55.35
C ILE A 8 -9.78 -4.14 55.72
N ALA A 9 -9.38 -2.88 55.85
CA ALA A 9 -8.02 -2.53 56.28
C ALA A 9 -7.68 -3.07 57.68
N SER A 10 -8.67 -3.23 58.56
CA SER A 10 -8.52 -3.76 59.92
C SER A 10 -8.48 -5.30 60.02
N LEU A 11 -8.82 -6.02 58.94
CA LEU A 11 -8.82 -7.49 58.90
C LEU A 11 -7.40 -8.07 58.92
N GLY A 12 -7.26 -9.36 59.26
CA GLY A 12 -6.00 -10.09 59.15
C GLY A 12 -5.57 -10.25 57.68
N GLN A 13 -4.26 -10.33 57.41
CA GLN A 13 -3.71 -10.40 56.04
C GLN A 13 -4.30 -11.52 55.17
N LYS A 14 -4.74 -12.63 55.77
CA LYS A 14 -5.37 -13.76 55.05
C LYS A 14 -6.81 -13.46 54.58
N ASP A 15 -7.52 -12.59 55.28
CA ASP A 15 -8.93 -12.30 55.01
C ASP A 15 -9.10 -11.04 54.16
N LYS A 16 -8.05 -10.21 54.05
CA LYS A 16 -8.05 -8.97 53.25
C LYS A 16 -8.30 -9.20 51.76
N ALA A 17 -7.56 -10.13 51.15
CA ALA A 17 -7.70 -10.42 49.72
C ALA A 17 -9.13 -10.90 49.34
N PRO A 18 -9.71 -11.94 49.98
CA PRO A 18 -11.07 -12.38 49.64
C PRO A 18 -12.14 -11.31 49.94
N ALA A 19 -11.97 -10.50 50.99
CA ALA A 19 -12.90 -9.40 51.27
C ALA A 19 -12.86 -8.31 50.19
N LEU A 20 -11.67 -7.96 49.68
CA LEU A 20 -11.52 -7.01 48.56
C LEU A 20 -12.09 -7.58 47.25
N SER A 21 -11.85 -8.86 46.94
CA SER A 21 -12.42 -9.49 45.74
C SER A 21 -13.96 -9.55 45.82
N SER A 22 -14.53 -9.81 46.99
CA SER A 22 -16.00 -9.77 47.18
C SER A 22 -16.57 -8.36 47.01
N LEU A 23 -15.86 -7.33 47.52
CA LEU A 23 -16.27 -5.95 47.36
C LEU A 23 -16.19 -5.49 45.89
N LEU A 24 -15.16 -5.95 45.17
CA LEU A 24 -15.03 -5.71 43.73
C LEU A 24 -16.21 -6.32 42.96
N GLN A 25 -16.59 -7.58 43.26
CA GLN A 25 -17.76 -8.22 42.65
C GLN A 25 -19.08 -7.47 42.95
N GLU A 26 -19.26 -7.00 44.19
CA GLU A 26 -20.40 -6.15 44.55
C GLU A 26 -20.42 -4.87 43.71
N THR A 27 -19.26 -4.21 43.53
CA THR A 27 -19.14 -2.97 42.77
C THR A 27 -19.42 -3.18 41.27
N ILE A 28 -18.95 -4.29 40.70
CA ILE A 28 -19.24 -4.67 39.30
C ILE A 28 -20.74 -4.92 39.09
N SER A 29 -21.42 -5.52 40.08
CA SER A 29 -22.88 -5.73 39.99
C SER A 29 -23.67 -4.42 39.91
N THR A 30 -23.09 -3.32 40.39
CA THR A 30 -23.63 -1.95 40.29
C THR A 30 -23.11 -1.14 39.10
N GLN A 31 -22.55 -1.78 38.06
CA GLN A 31 -21.94 -1.13 36.88
C GLN A 31 -22.78 -0.04 36.19
N ASN A 32 -24.11 -0.10 36.27
CA ASN A 32 -25.02 0.87 35.64
C ASN A 32 -25.25 2.13 36.49
N GLN A 33 -24.71 2.18 37.71
CA GLN A 33 -24.83 3.34 38.58
C GLN A 33 -23.72 4.36 38.28
N PRO A 34 -24.02 5.67 38.35
CA PRO A 34 -23.03 6.71 38.10
C PRO A 34 -21.90 6.74 39.14
N SER A 35 -22.09 6.10 40.31
CA SER A 35 -21.05 5.98 41.33
C SER A 35 -20.02 4.90 41.02
N PHE A 36 -20.26 4.01 40.04
CA PHE A 36 -19.43 2.85 39.76
C PHE A 36 -17.95 3.22 39.53
N THR A 37 -17.67 4.19 38.66
CA THR A 37 -16.31 4.63 38.35
C THR A 37 -15.62 5.22 39.57
N THR A 38 -16.32 6.02 40.39
CA THR A 38 -15.79 6.58 41.63
C THR A 38 -15.54 5.51 42.70
N ASP A 39 -16.44 4.54 42.80
CA ASP A 39 -16.35 3.43 43.75
C ASP A 39 -15.17 2.51 43.38
N LEU A 40 -14.97 2.25 42.08
CA LEU A 40 -13.82 1.52 41.54
C LEU A 40 -12.51 2.28 41.77
N HIS A 41 -12.48 3.59 41.46
CA HIS A 41 -11.33 4.47 41.71
C HIS A 41 -10.86 4.35 43.16
N THR A 42 -11.80 4.47 44.10
CA THR A 42 -11.52 4.41 45.55
C THR A 42 -10.94 3.05 45.96
N ILE A 43 -11.44 1.94 45.38
CA ILE A 43 -10.88 0.61 45.61
C ILE A 43 -9.44 0.56 45.09
N VAL A 44 -9.22 0.94 43.83
CA VAL A 44 -7.90 0.87 43.19
C VAL A 44 -6.89 1.74 43.93
N GLU A 45 -7.24 2.97 44.28
CA GLU A 45 -6.39 3.88 45.07
C GLU A 45 -6.03 3.28 46.43
N SER A 46 -7.02 2.71 47.14
CA SER A 46 -6.77 2.08 48.44
C SER A 46 -5.85 0.86 48.35
N VAL A 47 -5.89 0.13 47.24
CA VAL A 47 -5.09 -1.07 46.99
C VAL A 47 -3.67 -0.68 46.58
N VAL A 48 -3.52 0.31 45.69
CA VAL A 48 -2.23 0.82 45.23
C VAL A 48 -1.46 1.50 46.36
N ASN A 49 -2.14 2.19 47.28
CA ASN A 49 -1.54 2.85 48.43
C ASN A 49 -1.17 1.91 49.59
N GLN A 50 -1.62 0.66 49.58
CA GLN A 50 -1.18 -0.33 50.57
C GLN A 50 0.23 -0.88 50.22
N ASP A 51 1.05 -1.09 51.25
CA ASP A 51 2.41 -1.64 51.11
C ASP A 51 2.43 -3.15 50.77
N ASN A 52 1.27 -3.82 50.71
CA ASN A 52 1.19 -5.25 50.41
C ASN A 52 1.03 -5.52 48.90
N LEU A 53 2.17 -5.57 48.20
CA LEU A 53 2.24 -5.82 46.76
C LEU A 53 1.58 -7.14 46.31
N LEU A 54 1.56 -8.17 47.14
CA LEU A 54 0.96 -9.46 46.77
C LEU A 54 -0.56 -9.34 46.63
N ILE A 55 -1.20 -8.72 47.63
CA ILE A 55 -2.64 -8.44 47.59
C ILE A 55 -2.93 -7.41 46.50
N GLY A 56 -2.08 -6.38 46.37
CA GLY A 56 -2.19 -5.38 45.31
C GLY A 56 -2.25 -5.98 43.91
N ARG A 57 -1.30 -6.85 43.57
CA ARG A 57 -1.26 -7.54 42.27
C ARG A 57 -2.46 -8.46 42.07
N GLN A 58 -2.85 -9.22 43.09
CA GLN A 58 -4.00 -10.12 42.99
C GLN A 58 -5.28 -9.34 42.67
N ILE A 59 -5.57 -8.28 43.43
CA ILE A 59 -6.79 -7.49 43.25
C ILE A 59 -6.76 -6.70 41.94
N LEU A 60 -5.64 -6.10 41.55
CA LEU A 60 -5.54 -5.44 40.25
C LEU A 60 -5.70 -6.42 39.08
N THR A 61 -5.24 -7.66 39.23
CA THR A 61 -5.50 -8.71 38.23
C THR A 61 -6.98 -9.08 38.16
N ASP A 62 -7.67 -9.11 39.29
CA ASP A 62 -9.13 -9.31 39.34
C ASP A 62 -9.87 -8.13 38.71
N VAL A 63 -9.41 -6.88 38.94
CA VAL A 63 -9.94 -5.66 38.30
C VAL A 63 -9.77 -5.73 36.78
N VAL A 64 -8.57 -6.06 36.29
CA VAL A 64 -8.32 -6.22 34.85
C VAL A 64 -9.28 -7.24 34.22
N LYS A 65 -9.50 -8.38 34.87
CA LYS A 65 -10.45 -9.40 34.39
C LYS A 65 -11.91 -8.90 34.40
N ALA A 66 -12.25 -8.07 35.37
CA ALA A 66 -13.56 -7.44 35.49
C ALA A 66 -13.79 -6.28 34.51
N LEU A 67 -12.76 -5.64 33.98
CA LEU A 67 -12.88 -4.57 32.99
C LEU A 67 -13.04 -5.09 31.55
N THR A 68 -13.55 -6.31 31.39
CA THR A 68 -13.81 -6.94 30.09
C THR A 68 -15.26 -6.78 29.65
N HIS A 69 -15.54 -6.96 28.36
CA HIS A 69 -16.91 -6.92 27.79
C HIS A 69 -17.89 -7.86 28.49
N ALA A 70 -17.40 -8.97 29.05
CA ALA A 70 -18.23 -9.94 29.76
C ALA A 70 -18.84 -9.38 31.06
N SER A 71 -18.20 -8.37 31.65
CA SER A 71 -18.61 -7.80 32.93
C SER A 71 -19.20 -6.40 32.77
N ILE A 72 -18.65 -5.58 31.85
CA ILE A 72 -19.12 -4.23 31.58
C ILE A 72 -19.55 -4.12 30.12
N GLY A 73 -20.87 -4.05 29.90
CA GLY A 73 -21.43 -4.01 28.54
C GLY A 73 -21.42 -2.61 27.91
N ASN A 74 -21.31 -1.55 28.71
CA ASN A 74 -21.27 -0.17 28.19
C ASN A 74 -19.82 0.24 27.85
N HIS A 75 -19.58 0.58 26.58
CA HIS A 75 -18.27 0.95 26.07
C HIS A 75 -17.67 2.17 26.81
N ASP A 76 -18.43 3.26 26.94
CA ASP A 76 -17.94 4.52 27.54
C ASP A 76 -17.56 4.34 29.02
N ILE A 77 -18.37 3.59 29.76
CA ILE A 77 -18.11 3.31 31.18
C ILE A 77 -16.84 2.47 31.33
N ARG A 78 -16.66 1.49 30.45
CA ARG A 78 -15.48 0.61 30.42
C ARG A 78 -14.21 1.39 30.09
N LYS A 79 -14.24 2.27 29.08
CA LYS A 79 -13.12 3.15 28.74
C LYS A 79 -12.73 4.05 29.90
N ASN A 80 -13.69 4.78 30.47
CA ASN A 80 -13.44 5.65 31.62
C ASN A 80 -12.86 4.87 32.82
N ALA A 81 -13.37 3.68 33.11
CA ALA A 81 -12.87 2.84 34.20
C ALA A 81 -11.43 2.34 33.95
N VAL A 82 -11.08 1.99 32.71
CA VAL A 82 -9.72 1.58 32.33
C VAL A 82 -8.75 2.75 32.39
N GLU A 83 -9.11 3.91 31.84
CA GLU A 83 -8.29 5.12 31.87
C GLU A 83 -8.02 5.60 33.30
N ASP A 84 -9.06 5.61 34.14
CA ASP A 84 -8.96 6.00 35.54
C ASP A 84 -8.11 5.01 36.35
N THR A 85 -8.32 3.70 36.16
CA THR A 85 -7.49 2.67 36.81
C THR A 85 -6.03 2.80 36.38
N LEU A 86 -5.76 3.05 35.09
CA LEU A 86 -4.40 3.29 34.59
C LEU A 86 -3.78 4.53 35.24
N ALA A 87 -4.51 5.64 35.35
CA ALA A 87 -4.01 6.87 35.95
C ALA A 87 -3.54 6.67 37.40
N VAL A 88 -4.25 5.84 38.18
CA VAL A 88 -3.90 5.52 39.57
C VAL A 88 -2.69 4.58 39.66
N VAL A 89 -2.56 3.61 38.76
CA VAL A 89 -1.50 2.58 38.81
C VAL A 89 -0.17 3.07 38.19
N LEU A 90 -0.22 3.95 37.18
CA LEU A 90 0.95 4.45 36.44
C LEU A 90 2.10 4.99 37.32
N PRO A 91 1.86 5.77 38.39
CA PRO A 91 2.94 6.23 39.28
C PRO A 91 3.74 5.10 39.94
N LYS A 92 3.17 3.88 40.03
CA LYS A 92 3.81 2.69 40.60
C LYS A 92 4.03 1.59 39.55
N ILE A 93 4.27 1.96 38.28
CA ILE A 93 4.44 1.03 37.15
C ILE A 93 5.46 -0.09 37.42
N VAL A 94 6.57 0.19 38.11
CA VAL A 94 7.61 -0.81 38.44
C VAL A 94 7.05 -1.95 39.31
N SER A 95 6.05 -1.67 40.13
CA SER A 95 5.42 -2.67 41.02
C SER A 95 4.32 -3.48 40.34
N TYR A 96 3.66 -2.90 39.32
CA TYR A 96 2.43 -3.39 38.71
C TYR A 96 2.52 -3.48 37.17
N GLU A 97 3.73 -3.71 36.62
CA GLU A 97 4.01 -3.70 35.18
C GLU A 97 3.06 -4.61 34.38
N GLU A 98 2.83 -5.84 34.85
CA GLU A 98 1.96 -6.81 34.19
C GLU A 98 0.50 -6.32 34.09
N GLN A 99 -0.02 -5.72 35.16
CA GLN A 99 -1.39 -5.19 35.19
C GLN A 99 -1.52 -3.94 34.33
N VAL A 100 -0.51 -3.07 34.30
CA VAL A 100 -0.47 -1.89 33.42
C VAL A 100 -0.46 -2.31 31.95
N ILE A 101 0.34 -3.31 31.59
CA ILE A 101 0.37 -3.86 30.23
C ILE A 101 -1.01 -4.38 29.82
N ALA A 102 -1.66 -5.17 30.69
CA ALA A 102 -2.97 -5.72 30.40
C ALA A 102 -4.06 -4.63 30.24
N LEU A 103 -4.04 -3.60 31.09
CA LEU A 103 -4.94 -2.44 30.96
C LEU A 103 -4.68 -1.65 29.67
N ARG A 104 -3.42 -1.47 29.27
CA ARG A 104 -3.06 -0.79 28.02
C ARG A 104 -3.54 -1.58 26.80
N PHE A 105 -3.48 -2.92 26.80
CA PHE A 105 -4.06 -3.71 25.72
C PHE A 105 -5.58 -3.53 25.64
N GLN A 106 -6.29 -3.60 26.78
CA GLN A 106 -7.73 -3.34 26.80
C GLN A 106 -8.06 -1.93 26.31
N LEU A 107 -7.30 -0.92 26.73
CA LEU A 107 -7.49 0.46 26.25
C LEU A 107 -7.26 0.56 24.74
N ALA A 108 -6.24 -0.11 24.19
CA ALA A 108 -6.01 -0.14 22.75
C ALA A 108 -7.17 -0.81 22.00
N ASP A 109 -7.72 -1.91 22.51
CA ASP A 109 -8.90 -2.57 21.93
C ASP A 109 -10.12 -1.63 21.92
N LEU A 110 -10.34 -0.86 23.00
CA LEU A 110 -11.44 0.10 23.08
C LEU A 110 -11.28 1.26 22.09
N LEU A 111 -10.07 1.83 22.01
CA LEU A 111 -9.78 2.91 21.08
C LEU A 111 -9.88 2.45 19.62
N GLU A 112 -9.55 1.19 19.33
CA GLU A 112 -9.76 0.59 18.00
C GLU A 112 -11.25 0.43 17.66
N GLU A 113 -12.08 0.02 18.62
CA GLU A 113 -13.55 -0.05 18.44
C GLU A 113 -14.17 1.34 18.15
N GLU A 114 -13.57 2.42 18.65
CA GLU A 114 -13.99 3.81 18.43
C GLU A 114 -13.36 4.46 17.17
N GLU A 115 -12.57 3.71 16.40
CA GLU A 115 -11.79 4.23 15.26
C GLU A 115 -10.77 5.32 15.63
N GLU A 116 -10.36 5.39 16.91
CA GLU A 116 -9.28 6.26 17.39
C GLU A 116 -7.90 5.64 17.16
N TRP A 117 -7.51 5.47 15.90
CA TRP A 117 -6.29 4.75 15.49
C TRP A 117 -5.01 5.34 16.09
N SER A 118 -4.88 6.67 16.07
CA SER A 118 -3.68 7.34 16.56
C SER A 118 -3.47 7.19 18.07
N SER A 119 -4.56 7.21 18.85
CA SER A 119 -4.54 6.99 20.30
C SER A 119 -4.20 5.54 20.61
N ALA A 120 -4.86 4.58 19.95
CA ALA A 120 -4.57 3.15 20.10
C ALA A 120 -3.10 2.82 19.78
N ALA A 121 -2.58 3.36 18.68
CA ALA A 121 -1.19 3.18 18.29
C ALA A 121 -0.23 3.70 19.37
N ARG A 122 -0.46 4.91 19.92
CA ARG A 122 0.37 5.47 21.01
C ARG A 122 0.38 4.60 22.26
N VAL A 123 -0.79 4.06 22.64
CA VAL A 123 -0.89 3.15 23.79
C VAL A 123 -0.04 1.90 23.55
N LEU A 124 -0.17 1.24 22.41
CA LEU A 124 0.63 0.05 22.09
C LEU A 124 2.13 0.38 21.95
N MET A 125 2.48 1.51 21.32
CA MET A 125 3.87 1.96 21.22
C MET A 125 4.52 2.12 22.59
N SER A 126 3.78 2.64 23.59
CA SER A 126 4.28 2.76 24.96
C SER A 126 4.56 1.39 25.59
N VAL A 127 3.70 0.39 25.36
CA VAL A 127 3.90 -0.99 25.84
C VAL A 127 5.19 -1.57 25.27
N TYR A 128 5.36 -1.57 23.95
CA TYR A 128 6.49 -2.26 23.33
C TYR A 128 7.82 -1.49 23.42
N ASN A 129 7.80 -0.19 23.73
CA ASN A 129 9.02 0.60 23.96
C ASN A 129 9.48 0.57 25.43
N GLU A 130 8.55 0.57 26.39
CA GLU A 130 8.86 0.68 27.83
C GLU A 130 9.10 -0.68 28.49
N SER A 131 8.45 -1.74 28.00
CA SER A 131 8.61 -3.09 28.57
C SER A 131 10.01 -3.65 28.28
N GLY A 132 10.68 -4.13 29.34
CA GLY A 132 12.02 -4.71 29.23
C GLY A 132 12.06 -5.92 28.29
N GLN A 133 13.26 -6.27 27.80
CA GLN A 133 13.46 -7.39 26.87
C GLN A 133 12.93 -8.76 27.36
N ARG A 134 12.55 -8.89 28.63
CA ARG A 134 12.04 -10.13 29.24
C ARG A 134 10.53 -10.29 29.22
N SER A 135 9.75 -9.23 28.95
CA SER A 135 8.30 -9.25 29.12
C SER A 135 7.53 -9.89 27.96
N PHE A 136 8.15 -10.04 26.78
CA PHE A 136 7.50 -10.54 25.56
C PHE A 136 8.40 -11.50 24.78
N THR A 137 7.82 -12.55 24.20
CA THR A 137 8.51 -13.37 23.20
C THR A 137 8.66 -12.62 21.89
N ASP A 138 9.57 -13.04 21.01
CA ASP A 138 9.74 -12.39 19.70
C ASP A 138 8.48 -12.54 18.81
N SER A 139 7.70 -13.62 19.00
CA SER A 139 6.41 -13.80 18.33
C SER A 139 5.37 -12.78 18.82
N ASP A 140 5.31 -12.50 20.13
CA ASP A 140 4.39 -11.49 20.69
C ASP A 140 4.78 -10.06 20.28
N ARG A 141 6.08 -9.82 20.11
CA ARG A 141 6.59 -8.55 19.56
C ARG A 141 6.19 -8.38 18.11
N LEU A 142 6.29 -9.44 17.31
CA LEU A 142 5.90 -9.37 15.91
C LEU A 142 4.42 -9.02 15.75
N SER A 143 3.52 -9.73 16.45
CA SER A 143 2.09 -9.44 16.39
C SER A 143 1.78 -8.01 16.86
N GLY A 144 2.43 -7.56 17.93
CA GLY A 144 2.36 -6.19 18.42
C GLY A 144 2.80 -5.13 17.43
N TYR A 145 3.97 -5.31 16.81
CA TYR A 145 4.48 -4.38 15.80
C TYR A 145 3.60 -4.36 14.55
N VAL A 146 3.11 -5.52 14.09
CA VAL A 146 2.16 -5.59 12.96
C VAL A 146 0.88 -4.82 13.30
N ARG A 147 0.35 -4.97 14.51
CA ARG A 147 -0.83 -4.22 14.98
C ARG A 147 -0.56 -2.71 14.99
N ILE A 148 0.56 -2.25 15.56
CA ILE A 148 0.96 -0.82 15.54
C ILE A 148 1.04 -0.29 14.11
N VAL A 149 1.68 -1.04 13.20
CA VAL A 149 1.82 -0.63 11.79
C VAL A 149 0.45 -0.49 11.13
N ARG A 150 -0.48 -1.42 11.36
CA ARG A 150 -1.85 -1.32 10.82
C ARG A 150 -2.53 -0.03 11.27
N LEU A 151 -2.50 0.27 12.56
CA LEU A 151 -3.12 1.47 13.13
C LEU A 151 -2.51 2.77 12.58
N LEU A 152 -1.18 2.83 12.49
CA LEU A 152 -0.49 4.00 11.94
C LEU A 152 -0.83 4.24 10.46
N LEU A 153 -1.06 3.17 9.69
CA LEU A 153 -1.42 3.28 8.28
C LEU A 153 -2.87 3.72 8.06
N GLU A 154 -3.79 3.53 9.02
CA GLU A 154 -5.16 4.08 8.91
C GLU A 154 -5.16 5.62 9.00
N GLU A 155 -4.21 6.21 9.72
CA GLU A 155 -4.01 7.68 9.84
C GLU A 155 -2.98 8.24 8.84
N GLU A 156 -2.58 7.44 7.85
CA GLU A 156 -1.59 7.79 6.83
C GLU A 156 -0.18 8.17 7.38
N ASP A 157 0.15 7.82 8.63
CA ASP A 157 1.48 8.04 9.22
C ASP A 157 2.47 6.96 8.76
N SER A 158 2.83 7.05 7.48
CA SER A 158 3.74 6.10 6.82
C SER A 158 5.16 6.10 7.38
N VAL A 159 5.63 7.20 7.97
CA VAL A 159 6.99 7.34 8.50
C VAL A 159 7.15 6.54 9.81
N GLN A 160 6.20 6.70 10.74
CA GLN A 160 6.21 5.89 11.96
C GLN A 160 5.90 4.42 11.64
N ALA A 161 4.99 4.16 10.71
CA ALA A 161 4.68 2.81 10.26
C ALA A 161 5.94 2.09 9.71
N GLU A 162 6.73 2.73 8.86
CA GLU A 162 7.98 2.16 8.33
C GLU A 162 8.98 1.86 9.46
N THR A 163 9.05 2.71 10.48
CA THR A 163 9.93 2.50 11.64
C THR A 163 9.58 1.22 12.41
N TYR A 164 8.30 1.01 12.74
CA TYR A 164 7.84 -0.19 13.44
C TYR A 164 7.87 -1.43 12.55
N PHE A 165 7.63 -1.28 11.25
CA PHE A 165 7.76 -2.36 10.28
C PHE A 165 9.20 -2.88 10.17
N ASN A 166 10.20 -1.98 10.15
CA ASN A 166 11.61 -2.38 10.17
C ASN A 166 11.97 -3.14 11.45
N ARG A 167 11.35 -2.83 12.59
CA ARG A 167 11.50 -3.62 13.83
C ARG A 167 10.83 -5.00 13.71
N ALA A 168 9.64 -5.07 13.12
CA ALA A 168 8.94 -6.32 12.84
C ALA A 168 9.76 -7.24 11.91
N GLN A 169 10.42 -6.68 10.89
CA GLN A 169 11.29 -7.42 9.98
C GLN A 169 12.41 -8.19 10.68
N LEU A 170 12.95 -7.67 11.77
CA LEU A 170 14.04 -8.32 12.53
C LEU A 170 13.58 -9.58 13.27
N VAL A 171 12.29 -9.68 13.58
CA VAL A 171 11.72 -10.78 14.37
C VAL A 171 10.75 -11.65 13.57
N VAL A 172 10.54 -11.38 12.28
CA VAL A 172 9.56 -12.10 11.44
C VAL A 172 9.83 -13.61 11.36
N HIS A 173 11.10 -14.02 11.46
CA HIS A 173 11.50 -15.43 11.44
C HIS A 173 11.21 -16.17 12.76
N SER A 174 10.73 -15.48 13.80
CA SER A 174 10.49 -16.06 15.12
C SER A 174 9.15 -16.78 15.24
N THR A 175 8.23 -16.55 14.30
CA THR A 175 6.91 -17.19 14.29
C THR A 175 6.69 -17.99 13.01
N ASN A 176 5.85 -19.03 13.13
CA ASN A 176 5.28 -19.75 12.00
C ASN A 176 3.76 -19.53 11.90
N ASP A 177 3.22 -18.59 12.68
CA ASP A 177 1.81 -18.24 12.58
C ASP A 177 1.51 -17.59 11.21
N LYS A 178 0.67 -18.28 10.43
CA LYS A 178 0.33 -17.86 9.07
C LYS A 178 -0.41 -16.53 9.07
N GLU A 179 -1.32 -16.31 10.02
CA GLU A 179 -2.13 -15.10 10.06
C GLU A 179 -1.25 -13.86 10.26
N THR A 180 -0.39 -13.89 11.28
CA THR A 180 0.57 -12.80 11.54
C THR A 180 1.50 -12.56 10.35
N LEU A 181 1.99 -13.63 9.70
CA LEU A 181 2.85 -13.50 8.52
C LEU A 181 2.13 -12.90 7.31
N LEU A 182 0.86 -13.22 7.10
CA LEU A 182 0.05 -12.62 6.04
C LEU A 182 -0.25 -11.14 6.32
N GLN A 183 -0.61 -10.80 7.55
CA GLN A 183 -0.80 -9.41 7.96
C GLN A 183 0.50 -8.60 7.81
N PHE A 184 1.65 -9.19 8.16
CA PHE A 184 2.96 -8.57 7.96
C PHE A 184 3.24 -8.29 6.48
N LYS A 185 3.00 -9.26 5.58
CA LYS A 185 3.16 -9.06 4.12
C LYS A 185 2.22 -8.00 3.58
N LEU A 186 0.98 -7.94 4.07
CA LEU A 186 0.02 -6.90 3.69
C LEU A 186 0.49 -5.52 4.14
N CYS A 187 1.02 -5.39 5.37
CA CYS A 187 1.63 -4.17 5.85
C CYS A 187 2.82 -3.74 4.97
N GLN A 188 3.66 -4.69 4.55
CA GLN A 188 4.76 -4.42 3.63
C GLN A 188 4.28 -3.83 2.29
N ALA A 189 3.21 -4.39 1.73
CA ALA A 189 2.60 -3.89 0.50
C ALA A 189 2.04 -2.47 0.70
N ARG A 190 1.29 -2.24 1.78
CA ARG A 190 0.74 -0.92 2.13
C ARG A 190 1.83 0.13 2.31
N ILE A 191 2.87 -0.15 3.10
CA ILE A 191 4.00 0.78 3.30
C ILE A 191 4.68 1.13 1.98
N SER A 192 4.80 0.16 1.07
CA SER A 192 5.37 0.40 -0.25
C SER A 192 4.48 1.33 -1.09
N ASP A 193 3.15 1.21 -1.00
CA ASP A 193 2.17 2.08 -1.66
C ASP A 193 2.28 3.52 -1.12
N TYR A 194 2.20 3.72 0.21
CA TYR A 194 2.39 5.02 0.85
C TYR A 194 3.77 5.65 0.54
N GLY A 195 4.82 4.82 0.52
CA GLY A 195 6.18 5.21 0.18
C GLY A 195 6.42 5.47 -1.32
N ARG A 196 5.38 5.39 -2.16
CA ARG A 196 5.44 5.58 -3.63
C ARG A 196 6.35 4.58 -4.35
N LYS A 197 6.68 3.47 -3.70
CA LYS A 197 7.36 2.31 -4.31
C LYS A 197 6.32 1.42 -5.01
N PHE A 198 5.56 2.01 -5.93
CA PHE A 198 4.36 1.40 -6.50
C PHE A 198 4.62 0.08 -7.23
N LEU A 199 5.78 -0.10 -7.87
CA LEU A 199 6.11 -1.38 -8.51
C LEU A 199 6.23 -2.51 -7.49
N GLU A 200 6.90 -2.25 -6.36
CA GLU A 200 7.04 -3.27 -5.33
C GLU A 200 5.69 -3.53 -4.62
N ALA A 201 4.90 -2.47 -4.40
CA ALA A 201 3.56 -2.60 -3.85
C ALA A 201 2.68 -3.46 -4.77
N ALA A 202 2.69 -3.19 -6.08
CA ALA A 202 1.91 -3.92 -7.08
C ALA A 202 2.25 -5.42 -7.08
N SER A 203 3.55 -5.77 -7.12
CA SER A 203 3.98 -7.17 -7.07
C SER A 203 3.52 -7.87 -5.79
N ARG A 204 3.69 -7.23 -4.62
CA ARG A 204 3.30 -7.83 -3.33
C ARG A 204 1.79 -8.00 -3.18
N TYR A 205 1.01 -7.02 -3.62
CA TYR A 205 -0.45 -7.14 -3.66
C TYR A 205 -0.90 -8.25 -4.62
N HIS A 206 -0.26 -8.38 -5.77
CA HIS A 206 -0.56 -9.44 -6.73
C HIS A 206 -0.24 -10.82 -6.15
N GLU A 207 0.93 -10.98 -5.51
CA GLU A 207 1.30 -12.21 -4.80
C GLU A 207 0.28 -12.59 -3.70
N LEU A 208 -0.13 -11.62 -2.87
CA LEU A 208 -1.13 -11.84 -1.83
C LEU A 208 -2.50 -12.22 -2.39
N SER A 209 -2.88 -11.72 -3.56
CA SER A 209 -4.15 -12.05 -4.22
C SER A 209 -4.29 -13.54 -4.59
N TYR A 210 -3.20 -14.31 -4.61
CA TYR A 210 -3.22 -15.75 -4.89
C TYR A 210 -3.30 -16.62 -3.62
N VAL A 211 -3.19 -16.03 -2.43
CA VAL A 211 -3.16 -16.77 -1.16
C VAL A 211 -4.56 -17.26 -0.82
N GLY A 212 -4.82 -18.56 -1.00
CA GLY A 212 -6.14 -19.17 -0.78
C GLY A 212 -6.65 -19.14 0.66
N GLU A 213 -5.79 -18.86 1.65
CA GLU A 213 -6.21 -18.66 3.04
C GLU A 213 -6.88 -17.29 3.29
N ILE A 214 -6.78 -16.36 2.33
CA ILE A 214 -7.39 -15.03 2.40
C ILE A 214 -8.79 -15.09 1.76
N ASP A 215 -9.75 -14.40 2.38
CA ASP A 215 -11.12 -14.29 1.88
C ASP A 215 -11.19 -13.79 0.43
N GLU A 216 -12.20 -14.21 -0.31
CA GLU A 216 -12.33 -13.87 -1.74
C GLU A 216 -12.44 -12.35 -1.97
N ASP A 217 -13.18 -11.65 -1.11
CA ASP A 217 -13.38 -10.21 -1.22
C ASP A 217 -12.09 -9.45 -0.90
N GLU A 218 -11.34 -9.91 0.10
CA GLU A 218 -10.02 -9.36 0.42
C GLU A 218 -9.01 -9.61 -0.70
N ARG A 219 -8.97 -10.82 -1.27
CA ARG A 219 -8.12 -11.13 -2.43
C ARG A 219 -8.47 -10.26 -3.64
N ARG A 220 -9.76 -10.02 -3.89
CA ARG A 220 -10.23 -9.12 -4.95
C ARG A 220 -9.74 -7.69 -4.70
N GLN A 221 -9.83 -7.20 -3.46
CA GLN A 221 -9.36 -5.88 -3.10
C GLN A 221 -7.83 -5.73 -3.23
N MET A 222 -7.06 -6.77 -2.91
CA MET A 222 -5.62 -6.81 -3.14
C MET A 222 -5.30 -6.77 -4.64
N LEU A 223 -6.06 -7.47 -5.48
CA LEU A 223 -5.87 -7.43 -6.92
C LEU A 223 -6.17 -6.03 -7.50
N VAL A 224 -7.22 -5.35 -7.02
CA VAL A 224 -7.50 -3.95 -7.36
C VAL A 224 -6.34 -3.04 -6.94
N ALA A 225 -5.80 -3.21 -5.73
CA ALA A 225 -4.65 -2.45 -5.26
C ALA A 225 -3.40 -2.70 -6.12
N ALA A 226 -3.18 -3.94 -6.56
CA ALA A 226 -2.08 -4.32 -7.45
C ALA A 226 -2.16 -3.59 -8.79
N VAL A 227 -3.34 -3.62 -9.44
CA VAL A 227 -3.59 -2.89 -10.69
C VAL A 227 -3.40 -1.40 -10.50
N THR A 228 -3.94 -0.85 -9.41
CA THR A 228 -3.84 0.58 -9.08
C THR A 228 -2.39 1.03 -8.96
N CYS A 229 -1.59 0.30 -8.18
CA CYS A 229 -0.16 0.58 -8.02
C CYS A 229 0.60 0.42 -9.34
N ALA A 230 0.31 -0.61 -10.14
CA ALA A 230 0.96 -0.80 -11.44
C ALA A 230 0.68 0.36 -12.42
N VAL A 231 -0.54 0.91 -12.39
CA VAL A 231 -0.94 2.07 -13.17
C VAL A 231 -0.18 3.33 -12.71
N LEU A 232 -0.08 3.57 -11.40
CA LEU A 232 0.60 4.74 -10.81
C LEU A 232 2.13 4.70 -10.94
N ALA A 233 2.72 3.52 -11.15
CA ALA A 233 4.16 3.35 -11.30
C ALA A 233 4.71 4.13 -12.53
N PRO A 234 5.96 4.63 -12.47
CA PRO A 234 6.59 5.32 -13.59
C PRO A 234 6.77 4.39 -14.79
N ALA A 235 6.61 4.93 -16.00
CA ALA A 235 6.70 4.14 -17.22
C ALA A 235 8.10 3.52 -17.41
N GLY A 236 8.18 2.24 -17.80
CA GLY A 236 9.43 1.53 -18.06
C GLY A 236 9.30 0.00 -18.09
N PRO A 237 10.39 -0.75 -18.37
CA PRO A 237 10.32 -2.20 -18.61
C PRO A 237 9.79 -3.03 -17.44
N ASN A 238 10.14 -2.63 -16.21
CA ASN A 238 9.65 -3.30 -14.99
C ASN A 238 8.14 -3.17 -14.87
N ARG A 239 7.60 -1.98 -15.14
CA ARG A 239 6.17 -1.72 -15.12
C ARG A 239 5.43 -2.52 -16.19
N SER A 240 5.96 -2.55 -17.42
CA SER A 240 5.37 -3.32 -18.52
C SER A 240 5.29 -4.81 -18.19
N ARG A 241 6.29 -5.38 -17.50
CA ARG A 241 6.24 -6.77 -17.01
C ARG A 241 5.13 -7.00 -15.99
N VAL A 242 4.98 -6.11 -15.01
CA VAL A 242 3.90 -6.21 -14.01
C VAL A 242 2.52 -6.08 -14.66
N LEU A 243 2.34 -5.11 -15.56
CA LEU A 243 1.09 -4.94 -16.32
C LEU A 243 0.76 -6.17 -17.18
N ALA A 244 1.77 -6.79 -17.81
CA ALA A 244 1.59 -8.03 -18.57
C ALA A 244 1.13 -9.19 -17.68
N SER A 245 1.69 -9.31 -16.48
CA SER A 245 1.30 -10.33 -15.51
C SER A 245 -0.14 -10.14 -15.04
N LEU A 246 -0.54 -8.88 -14.77
CA LEU A 246 -1.89 -8.54 -14.35
C LEU A 246 -2.91 -8.73 -15.49
N TYR A 247 -2.58 -8.31 -16.71
CA TYR A 247 -3.48 -8.45 -17.86
C TYR A 247 -3.77 -9.90 -18.25
N ARG A 248 -2.80 -10.82 -18.02
CA ARG A 248 -2.98 -12.26 -18.24
C ARG A 248 -3.80 -12.95 -17.14
N ASP A 249 -4.01 -12.29 -16.01
CA ASP A 249 -4.85 -12.81 -14.93
C ASP A 249 -6.32 -12.55 -15.27
N GLU A 250 -7.06 -13.61 -15.58
CA GLU A 250 -8.47 -13.54 -15.99
C GLU A 250 -9.35 -12.81 -14.97
N ARG A 251 -9.02 -12.89 -13.67
CA ARG A 251 -9.76 -12.22 -12.59
C ARG A 251 -9.74 -10.70 -12.72
N THR A 252 -8.74 -10.14 -13.41
CA THR A 252 -8.66 -8.69 -13.62
C THR A 252 -9.74 -8.17 -14.56
N SER A 253 -10.32 -9.03 -15.42
CA SER A 253 -11.37 -8.64 -16.37
C SER A 253 -12.67 -8.19 -15.70
N GLU A 254 -12.94 -8.66 -14.48
CA GLU A 254 -14.12 -8.32 -13.68
C GLU A 254 -13.91 -7.08 -12.78
N LEU A 255 -12.71 -6.49 -12.82
CA LEU A 255 -12.38 -5.35 -11.98
C LEU A 255 -12.81 -4.04 -12.65
N PRO A 256 -13.26 -3.04 -11.86
CA PRO A 256 -13.54 -1.69 -12.38
C PRO A 256 -12.31 -1.06 -13.06
N THR A 257 -11.10 -1.46 -12.64
CA THR A 257 -9.82 -0.96 -13.16
C THR A 257 -9.35 -1.65 -14.45
N TYR A 258 -10.14 -2.58 -15.03
CA TYR A 258 -9.71 -3.35 -16.20
C TYR A 258 -9.48 -2.49 -17.45
N ASN A 259 -10.34 -1.50 -17.70
CA ASN A 259 -10.26 -0.65 -18.88
C ASN A 259 -8.90 0.06 -18.96
N ILE A 260 -8.47 0.69 -17.85
CA ILE A 260 -7.17 1.36 -17.79
C ILE A 260 -6.01 0.35 -17.86
N LEU A 261 -6.14 -0.80 -17.20
CA LEU A 261 -5.13 -1.87 -17.27
C LEU A 261 -4.90 -2.33 -18.72
N SER A 262 -5.98 -2.66 -19.43
CA SER A 262 -5.94 -3.11 -20.83
C SER A 262 -5.27 -2.06 -21.72
N LYS A 263 -5.67 -0.80 -21.61
CA LYS A 263 -5.09 0.27 -22.42
C LYS A 263 -3.63 0.55 -22.09
N MET A 264 -3.25 0.46 -20.82
CA MET A 264 -1.86 0.67 -20.44
C MET A 264 -0.97 -0.50 -20.87
N PHE A 265 -1.47 -1.73 -20.82
CA PHE A 265 -0.75 -2.89 -21.32
C PHE A 265 -0.61 -2.89 -22.85
N LEU A 266 -1.67 -2.55 -23.58
CA LEU A 266 -1.69 -2.48 -25.05
C LEU A 266 -1.06 -1.20 -25.62
N ASP A 267 -0.45 -0.37 -24.76
CA ASP A 267 0.15 0.91 -25.13
C ASP A 267 -0.79 1.86 -25.88
N HIS A 268 -2.08 1.81 -25.54
CA HIS A 268 -3.07 2.74 -26.06
C HIS A 268 -2.96 4.09 -25.35
N ILE A 269 -3.27 5.16 -26.08
CA ILE A 269 -3.36 6.51 -25.53
C ILE A 269 -4.58 6.60 -24.61
N LEU A 270 -4.36 7.05 -23.37
CA LEU A 270 -5.39 7.24 -22.37
C LEU A 270 -6.08 8.60 -22.56
N ARG A 271 -7.42 8.58 -22.61
CA ARG A 271 -8.22 9.81 -22.77
C ARG A 271 -8.51 10.45 -21.42
N PRO A 272 -8.66 11.80 -21.34
CA PRO A 272 -8.90 12.50 -20.07
C PRO A 272 -10.13 12.00 -19.29
N THR A 273 -11.17 11.54 -19.98
CA THR A 273 -12.39 11.01 -19.33
C THR A 273 -12.12 9.72 -18.56
N GLU A 274 -11.31 8.83 -19.13
CA GLU A 274 -10.96 7.53 -18.55
C GLU A 274 -10.01 7.71 -17.37
N VAL A 275 -9.10 8.69 -17.48
CA VAL A 275 -8.20 9.05 -16.38
C VAL A 275 -8.98 9.60 -15.19
N LYS A 276 -9.99 10.46 -15.43
CA LYS A 276 -10.85 11.00 -14.36
C LYS A 276 -11.69 9.92 -13.68
N GLU A 277 -12.22 8.97 -14.45
CA GLU A 277 -12.95 7.83 -13.89
C GLU A 277 -12.05 7.00 -12.97
N PHE A 278 -10.82 6.71 -13.40
CA PHE A 278 -9.84 6.01 -12.58
C PHE A 278 -9.38 6.82 -11.37
N GLU A 279 -9.15 8.11 -11.53
CA GLU A 279 -8.75 9.02 -10.44
C GLU A 279 -9.79 9.03 -9.31
N GLY A 280 -11.08 8.91 -9.63
CA GLY A 280 -12.17 8.80 -8.64
C GLY A 280 -12.13 7.51 -7.78
N THR A 281 -11.34 6.50 -8.17
CA THR A 281 -11.16 5.26 -7.40
C THR A 281 -9.92 5.27 -6.49
N LEU A 282 -9.08 6.30 -6.60
CA LEU A 282 -7.82 6.39 -5.85
C LEU A 282 -8.01 6.84 -4.41
N LYS A 283 -7.13 6.36 -3.53
CA LYS A 283 -7.08 6.77 -2.12
C LYS A 283 -6.45 8.16 -1.96
N PRO A 284 -6.72 8.89 -0.85
CA PRO A 284 -6.17 10.22 -0.62
C PRO A 284 -4.63 10.31 -0.75
N HIS A 285 -3.88 9.39 -0.13
CA HIS A 285 -2.42 9.35 -0.26
C HIS A 285 -1.91 9.11 -1.70
N GLN A 286 -2.69 8.45 -2.56
CA GLN A 286 -2.32 8.20 -3.97
C GLN A 286 -2.53 9.44 -4.85
N LEU A 287 -3.37 10.38 -4.42
CA LEU A 287 -3.61 11.68 -5.08
C LEU A 287 -2.58 12.75 -4.72
N ALA A 288 -1.41 12.33 -4.21
CA ALA A 288 -0.37 13.24 -3.78
C ALA A 288 0.06 14.20 -4.92
N LYS A 289 0.02 15.49 -4.60
CA LYS A 289 0.43 16.55 -5.52
C LYS A 289 1.94 16.54 -5.72
N ILE A 290 2.36 16.72 -6.96
CA ILE A 290 3.76 16.89 -7.32
C ILE A 290 4.07 18.40 -7.38
N ALA A 291 5.17 18.81 -6.75
CA ALA A 291 5.67 20.17 -6.91
C ALA A 291 6.22 20.34 -8.33
N ILE A 292 5.71 21.34 -9.06
CA ILE A 292 6.20 21.69 -10.39
C ILE A 292 7.67 22.13 -10.26
N SER A 293 8.57 21.48 -11.02
CA SER A 293 9.99 21.84 -10.99
C SER A 293 10.20 23.26 -11.53
N SER A 294 11.18 23.98 -10.99
CA SER A 294 11.64 25.28 -11.54
C SER A 294 11.94 25.18 -13.05
N ASN A 295 12.50 24.04 -13.49
CA ASN A 295 12.77 23.79 -14.91
C ASN A 295 11.49 23.65 -15.75
N ASP A 296 10.41 23.11 -15.19
CA ASP A 296 9.12 22.98 -15.89
C ASP A 296 8.44 24.36 -16.06
N ARG A 297 8.64 25.27 -15.11
CA ARG A 297 8.20 26.68 -15.22
C ARG A 297 9.01 27.49 -16.23
N LEU A 298 10.32 27.22 -16.33
CA LEU A 298 11.19 27.89 -17.30
C LEU A 298 10.94 27.38 -18.73
N ALA A 299 10.69 26.09 -18.91
CA ALA A 299 10.40 25.50 -20.22
C ALA A 299 9.06 25.97 -20.82
N SER A 300 8.15 26.47 -19.98
CA SER A 300 6.85 26.99 -20.43
C SER A 300 6.88 28.47 -20.82
N SER A 301 7.90 29.23 -20.40
CA SER A 301 8.05 30.65 -20.77
C SER A 301 8.83 30.88 -22.06
N SER A 302 9.46 29.85 -22.63
CA SER A 302 10.37 29.95 -23.77
C SER A 302 9.71 29.89 -25.16
N HIS A 303 8.39 30.10 -25.29
CA HIS A 303 7.71 30.04 -26.59
C HIS A 303 6.75 31.22 -26.86
N ASP A 304 6.89 31.77 -28.07
CA ASP A 304 6.29 33.01 -28.59
C ASP A 304 4.79 32.94 -28.95
N ASP A 305 4.05 31.92 -28.52
CA ASP A 305 2.66 31.70 -28.96
C ASP A 305 1.63 32.23 -27.95
N ALA A 306 1.90 33.42 -27.39
CA ALA A 306 1.11 34.06 -26.34
C ALA A 306 -0.30 34.52 -26.77
N GLY A 307 -0.76 34.15 -27.97
CA GLY A 307 -2.03 34.60 -28.56
C GLY A 307 -3.06 33.51 -28.87
N ASP A 308 -2.71 32.21 -28.76
CA ASP A 308 -3.62 31.13 -29.17
C ASP A 308 -4.39 30.55 -27.96
N THR A 309 -5.68 30.88 -27.85
CA THR A 309 -6.59 30.40 -26.80
C THR A 309 -6.88 28.89 -26.87
N THR A 310 -6.42 28.20 -27.91
CA THR A 310 -6.60 26.74 -28.06
C THR A 310 -5.50 25.91 -27.40
N THR A 311 -4.40 26.53 -26.98
CA THR A 311 -3.25 25.83 -26.40
C THR A 311 -3.37 25.74 -24.88
N SER A 312 -3.14 24.55 -24.32
CA SER A 312 -3.18 24.33 -22.87
C SER A 312 -2.14 25.20 -22.16
N SER A 313 -2.53 25.81 -21.04
CA SER A 313 -1.63 26.60 -20.19
C SER A 313 -0.87 25.75 -19.16
N ARG A 314 -1.05 24.42 -19.19
CA ARG A 314 -0.42 23.52 -18.21
C ARG A 314 1.06 23.33 -18.53
N THR A 315 1.88 23.47 -17.50
CA THR A 315 3.34 23.45 -17.63
C THR A 315 3.97 22.14 -17.15
N GLY A 316 3.18 21.20 -16.66
CA GLY A 316 3.66 19.92 -16.17
C GLY A 316 2.59 19.15 -15.37
N PRO A 317 2.97 17.99 -14.82
CA PRO A 317 2.04 17.13 -14.11
C PRO A 317 1.72 17.67 -12.71
N SER A 318 0.46 17.54 -12.29
CA SER A 318 -0.01 17.99 -10.96
C SER A 318 -0.02 16.89 -9.90
N THR A 319 -0.20 15.64 -10.30
CA THR A 319 -0.28 14.47 -9.40
C THR A 319 0.62 13.33 -9.92
N VAL A 320 0.83 12.32 -9.07
CA VAL A 320 1.54 11.09 -9.46
C VAL A 320 0.86 10.40 -10.64
N LEU A 321 -0.46 10.25 -10.59
CA LEU A 321 -1.25 9.70 -11.70
C LEU A 321 -1.05 10.51 -12.98
N ASP A 322 -1.21 11.83 -12.89
CA ASP A 322 -1.09 12.74 -14.04
C ASP A 322 0.28 12.60 -14.72
N ARG A 323 1.36 12.51 -13.93
CA ARG A 323 2.70 12.23 -14.44
C ARG A 323 2.79 10.85 -15.11
N ALA A 324 2.30 9.80 -14.46
CA ALA A 324 2.38 8.43 -14.99
C ALA A 324 1.61 8.30 -16.32
N VAL A 325 0.44 8.92 -16.41
CA VAL A 325 -0.39 8.96 -17.62
C VAL A 325 0.28 9.75 -18.74
N MET A 326 0.87 10.93 -18.45
CA MET A 326 1.59 11.70 -19.47
C MET A 326 2.79 10.94 -20.01
N GLU A 327 3.62 10.36 -19.13
CA GLU A 327 4.76 9.53 -19.53
C GLU A 327 4.32 8.32 -20.36
N HIS A 328 3.22 7.65 -19.97
CA HIS A 328 2.63 6.56 -20.73
C HIS A 328 2.17 7.02 -22.13
N ASN A 329 1.43 8.13 -22.21
CA ASN A 329 0.91 8.64 -23.47
C ASN A 329 2.03 9.07 -24.44
N VAL A 330 3.18 9.53 -23.93
CA VAL A 330 4.38 9.79 -24.74
C VAL A 330 4.91 8.49 -25.37
N LEU A 331 5.02 7.41 -24.59
CA LEU A 331 5.46 6.10 -25.12
C LEU A 331 4.44 5.49 -26.09
N ALA A 332 3.15 5.61 -25.80
CA ALA A 332 2.09 5.21 -26.72
C ALA A 332 2.21 5.98 -28.05
N SER A 333 2.48 7.29 -27.98
CA SER A 333 2.69 8.13 -29.16
C SER A 333 3.91 7.69 -29.98
N SER A 334 5.00 7.26 -29.33
CA SER A 334 6.20 6.79 -30.07
C SER A 334 5.97 5.48 -30.84
N LYS A 335 4.94 4.72 -30.48
CA LYS A 335 4.54 3.50 -31.21
C LYS A 335 3.63 3.78 -32.40
N ILE A 336 2.97 4.94 -32.42
CA ILE A 336 2.00 5.33 -33.44
C ILE A 336 2.63 6.25 -34.49
N TYR A 337 3.46 7.19 -34.05
CA TYR A 337 4.06 8.22 -34.91
C TYR A 337 5.54 7.94 -35.16
N ASN A 338 6.00 8.21 -36.40
CA ASN A 338 7.44 8.28 -36.68
C ASN A 338 8.05 9.58 -36.12
N ASN A 339 7.30 10.67 -36.21
CA ASN A 339 7.64 11.96 -35.63
C ASN A 339 6.38 12.73 -35.24
N ILE A 340 6.52 13.67 -34.30
CA ILE A 340 5.44 14.55 -33.85
C ILE A 340 5.96 15.94 -33.51
N THR A 341 5.19 16.98 -33.81
CA THR A 341 5.55 18.36 -33.44
C THR A 341 5.33 18.59 -31.94
N PHE A 342 6.05 19.55 -31.34
CA PHE A 342 5.85 19.90 -29.92
C PHE A 342 4.41 20.32 -29.64
N ARG A 343 3.77 21.03 -30.57
CA ARG A 343 2.36 21.43 -30.48
C ARG A 343 1.42 20.22 -30.57
N GLY A 344 1.69 19.29 -31.48
CA GLY A 344 0.89 18.07 -31.62
C GLY A 344 0.94 17.19 -30.36
N LEU A 345 2.15 16.99 -29.81
CA LEU A 345 2.32 16.25 -28.57
C LEU A 345 1.69 16.99 -27.36
N GLY A 346 1.86 18.31 -27.29
CA GLY A 346 1.24 19.14 -26.25
C GLY A 346 -0.29 19.06 -26.26
N ALA A 347 -0.92 19.10 -27.42
CA ALA A 347 -2.37 18.95 -27.56
C ALA A 347 -2.86 17.56 -27.09
N LEU A 348 -2.06 16.51 -27.30
CA LEU A 348 -2.39 15.15 -26.89
C LEU A 348 -2.28 14.94 -25.38
N LEU A 349 -1.31 15.60 -24.75
CA LEU A 349 -1.01 15.48 -23.32
C LEU A 349 -1.68 16.54 -22.45
N ASP A 350 -2.42 17.49 -23.04
CA ASP A 350 -2.91 18.70 -22.36
C ASP A 350 -1.76 19.48 -21.69
N LEU A 351 -0.71 19.77 -22.46
CA LEU A 351 0.48 20.51 -22.03
C LEU A 351 0.84 21.63 -23.01
N THR A 352 1.52 22.65 -22.50
CA THR A 352 2.24 23.63 -23.34
C THR A 352 3.30 22.91 -24.20
N PRO A 353 3.59 23.38 -25.43
CA PRO A 353 4.57 22.74 -26.32
C PRO A 353 5.96 22.57 -25.67
N GLY A 354 6.42 23.57 -24.92
CA GLY A 354 7.70 23.51 -24.21
C GLY A 354 7.72 22.51 -23.05
N ALA A 355 6.59 22.33 -22.36
CA ALA A 355 6.46 21.29 -21.34
C ALA A 355 6.45 19.88 -21.96
N ALA A 356 5.79 19.70 -23.11
CA ALA A 356 5.79 18.44 -23.84
C ALA A 356 7.21 18.07 -24.33
N GLU A 357 7.95 19.04 -24.87
CA GLU A 357 9.37 18.86 -25.24
C GLU A 357 10.21 18.46 -24.02
N ASN A 358 10.07 19.19 -22.90
CA ASN A 358 10.84 18.90 -21.69
C ASN A 358 10.54 17.50 -21.13
N MET A 359 9.28 17.04 -21.25
CA MET A 359 8.90 15.69 -20.84
C MET A 359 9.57 14.63 -21.73
N ALA A 360 9.47 14.77 -23.06
CA ALA A 360 10.13 13.86 -23.99
C ALA A 360 11.64 13.83 -23.78
N ARG A 361 12.27 14.99 -23.57
CA ARG A 361 13.70 15.15 -23.28
C ARG A 361 14.12 14.34 -22.06
N LYS A 362 13.41 14.49 -20.93
CA LYS A 362 13.69 13.74 -19.70
C LYS A 362 13.53 12.23 -19.90
N MET A 363 12.55 11.79 -20.68
CA MET A 363 12.34 10.36 -20.95
C MET A 363 13.45 9.77 -21.84
N ILE A 364 13.96 10.54 -22.80
CA ILE A 364 15.11 10.15 -23.64
C ILE A 364 16.39 10.08 -22.81
N GLU A 365 16.66 11.10 -22.00
CA GLU A 365 17.84 11.15 -21.13
C GLU A 365 17.88 9.97 -20.13
N GLN A 366 16.72 9.58 -19.62
CA GLN A 366 16.58 8.43 -18.70
C GLN A 366 16.61 7.07 -19.42
N GLY A 367 16.75 7.05 -20.75
CA GLY A 367 16.74 5.82 -21.56
C GLY A 367 15.39 5.11 -21.60
N ARG A 368 14.30 5.79 -21.24
CA ARG A 368 12.94 5.24 -21.20
C ARG A 368 12.18 5.45 -22.50
N LEU A 369 12.57 6.43 -23.30
CA LEU A 369 12.06 6.72 -24.63
C LEU A 369 13.23 6.74 -25.62
N ARG A 370 13.09 6.10 -26.78
CA ARG A 370 14.10 6.14 -27.85
C ARG A 370 13.67 7.13 -28.93
N GLY A 371 14.53 8.11 -29.20
CA GLY A 371 14.24 9.17 -30.14
C GLY A 371 15.25 10.31 -30.09
N SER A 372 15.10 11.25 -31.01
CA SER A 372 15.87 12.50 -31.08
C SER A 372 14.92 13.70 -31.13
N ILE A 373 15.39 14.84 -30.61
CA ILE A 373 14.62 16.08 -30.58
C ILE A 373 15.29 17.10 -31.50
N ASP A 374 14.52 17.60 -32.46
CA ASP A 374 14.89 18.74 -33.29
C ASP A 374 14.24 20.01 -32.74
N GLN A 375 15.05 20.86 -32.10
CA GLN A 375 14.58 22.09 -31.48
C GLN A 375 14.35 23.22 -32.48
N VAL A 376 14.97 23.17 -33.67
CA VAL A 376 14.82 24.20 -34.71
C VAL A 376 13.46 24.01 -35.38
N ASP A 377 13.17 22.78 -35.80
CA ASP A 377 11.91 22.44 -36.49
C ASP A 377 10.78 22.10 -35.50
N LYS A 378 11.07 22.08 -34.19
CA LYS A 378 10.12 21.77 -33.11
C LYS A 378 9.46 20.39 -33.29
N LEU A 379 10.28 19.40 -33.64
CA LEU A 379 9.88 18.02 -33.94
C LEU A 379 10.57 17.03 -33.01
N ILE A 380 9.86 15.98 -32.65
CA ILE A 380 10.39 14.81 -31.95
C ILE A 380 10.37 13.66 -32.94
N TRP A 381 11.52 13.06 -33.20
CA TRP A 381 11.67 11.86 -34.01
C TRP A 381 11.74 10.66 -33.09
N PHE A 382 10.82 9.71 -33.27
CA PHE A 382 10.82 8.48 -32.50
C PHE A 382 11.62 7.41 -33.25
N GLU A 383 12.47 6.70 -32.52
CA GLU A 383 13.13 5.52 -33.07
C GLU A 383 12.17 4.34 -32.98
N GLY A 384 11.84 3.75 -34.15
CA GLY A 384 11.00 2.56 -34.20
C GLY A 384 11.64 1.39 -33.47
N ASN A 385 10.82 0.66 -32.71
CA ASN A 385 11.23 -0.47 -31.89
C ASN A 385 12.12 -1.47 -32.64
N ARG A 386 13.30 -1.75 -32.08
CA ARG A 386 14.13 -2.94 -32.37
C ARG A 386 13.67 -4.17 -31.57
N GLU A 387 12.53 -4.08 -30.88
CA GLU A 387 12.12 -5.05 -29.84
C GLU A 387 11.80 -6.47 -30.35
N GLU A 388 11.63 -6.70 -31.66
CA GLU A 388 11.57 -8.08 -32.18
C GLU A 388 12.93 -8.80 -32.11
N ASP A 389 14.07 -8.10 -32.18
CA ASP A 389 15.41 -8.72 -32.13
C ASP A 389 15.87 -9.01 -30.68
N ASP A 390 15.57 -8.12 -29.72
CA ASP A 390 16.11 -8.23 -28.35
C ASP A 390 15.29 -9.16 -27.43
N ALA A 391 14.00 -9.38 -27.72
CA ALA A 391 13.11 -10.17 -26.86
C ALA A 391 13.33 -11.69 -26.98
N GLN A 392 13.90 -12.15 -28.10
CA GLN A 392 14.14 -13.58 -28.35
C GLN A 392 15.42 -14.10 -27.63
N GLY A 393 16.33 -13.22 -27.22
CA GLY A 393 17.63 -13.59 -26.65
C GLY A 393 17.70 -13.78 -25.13
N LYS A 394 16.63 -13.49 -24.36
CA LYS A 394 16.72 -13.52 -22.87
C LYS A 394 15.70 -14.39 -22.13
N ALA A 395 14.77 -15.04 -22.83
CA ALA A 395 13.73 -15.85 -22.19
C ALA A 395 13.95 -17.38 -22.27
N GLY A 396 15.00 -17.86 -22.92
CA GLY A 396 15.32 -19.28 -23.00
C GLY A 396 16.78 -19.53 -22.62
N GLY A 397 17.02 -20.23 -21.51
CA GLY A 397 18.36 -20.69 -21.12
C GLY A 397 18.87 -21.81 -22.02
N LEU A 398 19.08 -21.51 -23.30
CA LEU A 398 19.63 -22.43 -24.29
C LEU A 398 20.67 -21.69 -25.15
N GLY A 399 21.92 -21.71 -24.68
CA GLY A 399 23.13 -21.42 -25.45
C GLY A 399 23.37 -19.95 -25.82
N ASP A 400 24.63 -19.53 -25.73
CA ASP A 400 25.11 -18.32 -26.41
C ASP A 400 24.88 -18.51 -27.91
N VAL A 401 23.82 -17.89 -28.44
CA VAL A 401 23.68 -17.70 -29.87
C VAL A 401 24.65 -16.58 -30.23
N GLU A 402 25.66 -16.89 -31.05
CA GLU A 402 26.55 -15.89 -31.65
C GLU A 402 25.70 -14.72 -32.15
N GLU A 403 26.01 -13.50 -31.68
CA GLU A 403 25.37 -12.28 -32.16
C GLU A 403 25.44 -12.29 -33.69
N ALA A 404 24.31 -12.50 -34.35
CA ALA A 404 24.24 -12.44 -35.80
C ALA A 404 24.78 -11.07 -36.22
N GLU A 405 25.85 -11.06 -37.03
CA GLU A 405 26.45 -9.82 -37.53
C GLU A 405 25.34 -8.91 -38.06
N ASP A 406 25.31 -7.67 -37.58
CA ASP A 406 24.34 -6.65 -37.97
C ASP A 406 24.60 -6.24 -39.43
N THR A 407 24.08 -7.06 -40.35
CA THR A 407 24.43 -7.05 -41.78
C THR A 407 23.57 -6.10 -42.63
N GLY A 408 22.72 -5.26 -42.02
CA GLY A 408 21.76 -4.45 -42.77
C GLY A 408 21.43 -3.09 -42.16
N ALA A 409 21.29 -2.09 -43.02
CA ALA A 409 20.73 -0.80 -42.65
C ALA A 409 19.30 -0.96 -42.08
N PRO A 410 18.83 -0.10 -41.15
CA PRO A 410 17.54 -0.24 -40.46
C PRO A 410 16.32 -0.41 -41.38
N PHE A 411 16.36 0.19 -42.58
CA PHE A 411 15.29 0.06 -43.58
C PHE A 411 15.26 -1.30 -44.24
N THR A 412 16.41 -1.94 -44.44
CA THR A 412 16.52 -3.30 -44.99
C THR A 412 15.92 -4.31 -44.01
N LYS A 413 16.22 -4.18 -42.70
CA LYS A 413 15.61 -5.03 -41.67
C LYS A 413 14.09 -4.92 -41.65
N ARG A 414 13.55 -3.69 -41.71
CA ARG A 414 12.09 -3.47 -41.78
C ARG A 414 11.47 -4.14 -43.01
N TRP A 415 12.15 -4.06 -44.16
CA TRP A 415 11.70 -4.72 -45.38
C TRP A 415 11.68 -6.25 -45.22
N ASP A 416 12.73 -6.82 -44.64
CA ASP A 416 12.81 -8.27 -44.36
C ASP A 416 11.70 -8.72 -43.39
N THR A 417 11.42 -7.96 -42.33
CA THR A 417 10.30 -8.23 -41.41
C THR A 417 8.95 -8.24 -42.14
N GLN A 418 8.72 -7.31 -43.07
CA GLN A 418 7.48 -7.27 -43.85
C GLN A 418 7.35 -8.48 -44.80
N ILE A 419 8.46 -8.91 -45.41
CA ILE A 419 8.48 -10.14 -46.23
C ILE A 419 8.11 -11.33 -45.36
N ARG A 420 8.73 -11.47 -44.18
CA ARG A 420 8.47 -12.56 -43.23
C ARG A 420 7.00 -12.59 -42.79
N LEU A 421 6.44 -11.44 -42.42
CA LEU A 421 5.04 -11.32 -42.02
C LEU A 421 4.10 -11.73 -43.16
N THR A 422 4.39 -11.29 -44.38
CA THR A 422 3.59 -11.63 -45.57
C THR A 422 3.63 -13.13 -45.83
N ALA A 423 4.82 -13.75 -45.76
CA ALA A 423 4.97 -15.19 -45.92
C ALA A 423 4.22 -15.99 -44.85
N ALA A 424 4.35 -15.61 -43.57
CA ALA A 424 3.63 -16.25 -42.46
C ALA A 424 2.10 -16.14 -42.60
N ASN A 425 1.60 -14.99 -43.08
CA ASN A 425 0.18 -14.82 -43.37
C ASN A 425 -0.29 -15.74 -44.50
N VAL A 426 0.52 -15.92 -45.55
CA VAL A 426 0.21 -16.88 -46.63
C VAL A 426 0.13 -18.30 -46.08
N GLU A 427 1.11 -18.72 -45.27
CA GLU A 427 1.09 -20.04 -44.61
C GLU A 427 -0.15 -20.24 -43.74
N SER A 428 -0.52 -19.25 -42.93
CA SER A 428 -1.72 -19.28 -42.08
C SER A 428 -3.00 -19.42 -42.91
N ILE A 429 -3.11 -18.68 -44.01
CA ILE A 429 -4.27 -18.77 -44.93
C ILE A 429 -4.32 -20.16 -45.57
N VAL A 430 -3.19 -20.67 -46.06
CA VAL A 430 -3.10 -22.00 -46.69
C VAL A 430 -3.47 -23.10 -45.69
N GLN A 431 -2.98 -23.02 -44.45
CA GLN A 431 -3.35 -23.94 -43.37
C GLN A 431 -4.86 -23.92 -43.14
N HIS A 432 -5.46 -22.74 -42.98
CA HIS A 432 -6.89 -22.59 -42.74
C HIS A 432 -7.75 -23.08 -43.93
N LEU A 433 -7.29 -22.89 -45.18
CA LEU A 433 -7.96 -23.44 -46.37
C LEU A 433 -7.85 -24.97 -46.44
N THR A 434 -6.74 -25.53 -45.97
CA THR A 434 -6.50 -26.98 -45.89
C THR A 434 -7.38 -27.62 -44.81
N ASP A 435 -7.47 -27.00 -43.63
CA ASP A 435 -8.32 -27.46 -42.53
C ASP A 435 -9.81 -27.46 -42.91
N LYS A 436 -10.22 -26.50 -43.76
CA LYS A 436 -11.58 -26.45 -44.34
C LYS A 436 -11.80 -27.39 -45.54
N GLY A 437 -10.77 -28.14 -45.95
CA GLY A 437 -10.84 -29.08 -47.08
C GLY A 437 -10.98 -28.42 -48.45
N LEU A 438 -10.73 -27.11 -48.56
CA LEU A 438 -10.86 -26.35 -49.80
C LEU A 438 -9.64 -26.51 -50.71
N ILE A 439 -8.50 -26.92 -50.14
CA ILE A 439 -7.24 -27.18 -50.85
C ILE A 439 -6.68 -28.53 -50.37
N LYS A 440 -6.21 -29.35 -51.31
CA LYS A 440 -5.42 -30.55 -51.01
C LYS A 440 -3.95 -30.24 -51.27
N ILE A 441 -3.17 -30.10 -50.20
CA ILE A 441 -1.72 -29.99 -50.33
C ILE A 441 -1.21 -31.39 -50.68
N GLN A 442 -0.73 -31.58 -51.91
CA GLN A 442 0.11 -32.73 -52.23
C GLN A 442 1.44 -32.50 -51.55
N VAL A 443 1.70 -33.20 -50.45
CA VAL A 443 3.03 -33.29 -49.87
C VAL A 443 3.91 -33.95 -50.93
N ALA A 444 4.87 -33.19 -51.47
CA ALA A 444 5.85 -33.67 -52.43
C ALA A 444 6.91 -34.53 -51.75
#